data_AF-A0A7V1BXP8-F1
#
_entry.id   AF-A0A7V1BXP8-F1
#
_cell.length_a   1.000
_cell.length_b   1.000
_cell.length_c   1.000
_cell.angle_alpha   90.00
_cell.angle_beta   90.00
_cell.angle_gamma   90.00
#
_symmetry.space_group_name_H-M   'P 1'
#
loop_
_entity.id
_entity.type
_entity.pdbx_description
1 polymer ?
#
loop_
_entity_poly.entity_id
_entity_poly.type
_entity_poly.pdbx_seq_one_letter_code
_entity_poly.pdbx_strand_id
1 'polypeptide(L)'
;RPGAVGQRAANFAQQNSDLILILGARLDLGQTGYSHENFARMAKKIMVDIDQKEINKMDMTIDIPVCADVKEFIQEIIDQESAIISRERSKWWARCREWKNKYPVILPEYRKEKNGVNTYALIDALSDEMNEDDLLIPGSSGTCAEITMQAFRIKQGMRIFNSPGLGAMGFGIPAAIGGCVASGKKRTVCIDGDGSFQMNIQELETVRRLNLSIKFFILNNSGYASIQATQRTHFDSHFVGSNESSGLTLPDSLKIAGAYDIKAVKISGNQELREKVREAMEHEGPVICDVEVTPNQFTAPRISSAQDESGKMVSKPIEDLWPFLDREEFERNMDVSQDDDK
;
A
#
# COMPACT_ATOMS: atom_id res chain seq x y z
N ARG A 1 -8.59 -0.30 -3.57
CA ARG A 1 -8.47 -0.63 -2.13
C ARG A 1 -8.74 0.64 -1.35
N PRO A 2 -9.70 0.66 -0.42
CA PRO A 2 -10.05 1.87 0.33
C PRO A 2 -9.06 2.17 1.47
N GLY A 3 -9.22 3.31 2.12
CA GLY A 3 -8.44 3.75 3.28
C GLY A 3 -7.76 5.12 3.09
N ALA A 4 -7.01 5.53 4.11
CA ALA A 4 -6.31 6.81 4.23
C ALA A 4 -5.20 7.00 3.17
N VAL A 5 -4.57 5.93 2.70
CA VAL A 5 -3.67 5.92 1.54
C VAL A 5 -4.22 5.02 0.42
N GLY A 6 -5.55 4.96 0.36
CA GLY A 6 -6.30 4.13 -0.56
C GLY A 6 -6.43 4.72 -1.96
N GLN A 7 -7.21 4.06 -2.79
CA GLN A 7 -7.57 4.51 -4.12
C GLN A 7 -8.84 5.35 -4.03
N ARG A 8 -8.86 6.54 -4.63
CA ARG A 8 -10.04 7.43 -4.60
C ARG A 8 -11.32 6.71 -5.03
N ALA A 9 -11.25 5.95 -6.12
CA ALA A 9 -12.39 5.18 -6.62
C ALA A 9 -12.94 4.16 -5.59
N ALA A 10 -12.06 3.56 -4.78
CA ALA A 10 -12.47 2.62 -3.76
C ALA A 10 -13.10 3.32 -2.55
N ASN A 11 -12.60 4.51 -2.17
CA ASN A 11 -13.21 5.30 -1.11
C ASN A 11 -14.58 5.85 -1.53
N PHE A 12 -14.75 6.29 -2.78
CA PHE A 12 -16.08 6.64 -3.30
C PHE A 12 -17.03 5.44 -3.31
N ALA A 13 -16.56 4.27 -3.75
CA ALA A 13 -17.39 3.07 -3.70
C ALA A 13 -17.79 2.69 -2.26
N GLN A 14 -16.87 2.82 -1.31
CA GLN A 14 -17.15 2.55 0.10
C GLN A 14 -18.15 3.56 0.68
N GLN A 15 -17.94 4.85 0.44
CA GLN A 15 -18.72 5.91 1.08
C GLN A 15 -20.13 6.07 0.49
N ASN A 16 -20.32 5.73 -0.80
CA ASN A 16 -21.62 5.78 -1.46
C ASN A 16 -22.38 4.44 -1.42
N SER A 17 -21.87 3.44 -0.69
CA SER A 17 -22.57 2.16 -0.59
C SER A 17 -23.77 2.23 0.35
N ASP A 18 -24.79 1.42 0.07
CA ASP A 18 -25.97 1.20 0.92
C ASP A 18 -25.80 0.01 1.88
N LEU A 19 -24.83 -0.86 1.60
CA LEU A 19 -24.46 -2.02 2.38
C LEU A 19 -22.96 -2.26 2.29
N ILE A 20 -22.32 -2.43 3.46
CA ILE A 20 -20.92 -2.84 3.59
C ILE A 20 -20.87 -4.19 4.30
N LEU A 21 -20.19 -5.15 3.67
CA LEU A 21 -19.88 -6.45 4.24
C LEU A 21 -18.39 -6.50 4.58
N ILE A 22 -18.07 -6.45 5.88
CA ILE A 22 -16.72 -6.49 6.43
C ILE A 22 -16.41 -7.94 6.80
N LEU A 23 -15.47 -8.56 6.09
CA LEU A 23 -15.14 -9.98 6.23
C LEU A 23 -13.69 -10.13 6.72
N GLY A 24 -13.51 -10.54 7.98
CA GLY A 24 -12.19 -10.78 8.57
C GLY A 24 -11.28 -9.55 8.55
N ALA A 25 -11.87 -8.36 8.69
CA ALA A 25 -11.15 -7.09 8.61
C ALA A 25 -11.40 -6.28 9.87
N ARG A 26 -10.32 -6.07 10.63
CA ARG A 26 -10.30 -5.33 11.90
C ARG A 26 -10.59 -3.82 11.85
N LEU A 27 -10.79 -3.28 10.63
CA LEU A 27 -10.99 -1.86 10.35
C LEU A 27 -10.08 -0.94 11.17
N ASP A 28 -8.77 -1.06 10.95
CA ASP A 28 -7.81 -0.18 11.63
C ASP A 28 -8.00 1.29 11.25
N LEU A 29 -7.41 2.19 12.04
CA LEU A 29 -7.59 3.63 11.85
C LEU A 29 -7.22 4.11 10.43
N GLY A 30 -6.25 3.47 9.78
CA GLY A 30 -5.91 3.78 8.39
C GLY A 30 -7.01 3.36 7.41
N GLN A 31 -7.76 2.29 7.68
CA GLN A 31 -8.89 1.85 6.86
C GLN A 31 -10.13 2.75 7.04
N THR A 32 -10.37 3.23 8.27
CA THR A 32 -11.52 4.09 8.58
C THR A 32 -11.22 5.59 8.41
N GLY A 33 -9.97 5.95 8.12
CA GLY A 33 -9.55 7.35 8.01
C GLY A 33 -9.55 8.10 9.33
N TYR A 34 -9.27 7.39 10.42
CA TYR A 34 -9.23 7.91 11.78
C TYR A 34 -10.59 8.45 12.26
N SER A 35 -11.69 8.03 11.63
CA SER A 35 -13.05 8.43 11.99
C SER A 35 -14.03 7.30 11.71
N HIS A 36 -14.40 6.56 12.76
CA HIS A 36 -15.42 5.52 12.67
C HIS A 36 -16.80 6.09 12.33
N GLU A 37 -17.15 7.24 12.89
CA GLU A 37 -18.40 7.96 12.62
C GLU A 37 -18.60 8.24 11.12
N ASN A 38 -17.53 8.63 10.43
CA ASN A 38 -17.58 8.96 9.00
C ASN A 38 -17.44 7.76 8.06
N PHE A 39 -17.30 6.54 8.58
CA PHE A 39 -17.08 5.34 7.78
C PHE A 39 -18.39 4.83 7.17
N ALA A 40 -18.51 4.90 5.84
CA ALA A 40 -19.64 4.37 5.07
C ALA A 40 -20.99 4.78 5.69
N ARG A 41 -21.19 6.08 5.86
CA ARG A 41 -22.23 6.66 6.74
C ARG A 41 -23.63 6.16 6.42
N MET A 42 -23.96 6.04 5.13
CA MET A 42 -25.27 5.59 4.65
C MET A 42 -25.41 4.06 4.57
N ALA A 43 -24.32 3.33 4.74
CA ALA A 43 -24.34 1.89 4.58
C ALA A 43 -24.86 1.21 5.84
N LYS A 44 -25.71 0.20 5.64
CA LYS A 44 -25.90 -0.86 6.62
C LYS A 44 -24.59 -1.67 6.73
N LYS A 45 -24.09 -1.89 7.93
CA LYS A 45 -22.79 -2.51 8.19
C LYS A 45 -22.96 -3.91 8.76
N ILE A 46 -22.47 -4.90 8.03
CA ILE A 46 -22.38 -6.30 8.48
C ILE A 46 -20.90 -6.58 8.73
N MET A 47 -20.56 -7.00 9.94
CA MET A 47 -19.18 -7.31 10.31
C MET A 47 -19.05 -8.75 10.78
N VAL A 48 -18.20 -9.50 10.09
CA VAL A 48 -17.85 -10.88 10.40
C VAL A 48 -16.40 -10.91 10.84
N ASP A 49 -16.17 -11.23 12.11
CA ASP A 49 -14.83 -11.37 12.66
C ASP A 49 -14.78 -12.60 13.58
N ILE A 50 -13.63 -13.25 13.66
CA ILE A 50 -13.44 -14.42 14.54
C ILE A 50 -13.27 -13.98 16.00
N ASP A 51 -12.83 -12.73 16.23
CA ASP A 51 -12.66 -12.17 17.56
C ASP A 51 -13.76 -11.16 17.89
N GLN A 52 -14.59 -11.50 18.87
CA GLN A 52 -15.64 -10.62 19.40
C GLN A 52 -15.09 -9.24 19.84
N LYS A 53 -13.84 -9.16 20.29
CA LYS A 53 -13.21 -7.90 20.70
C LYS A 53 -13.01 -6.95 19.53
N GLU A 54 -12.74 -7.47 18.34
CA GLU A 54 -12.56 -6.66 17.13
C GLU A 54 -13.88 -6.05 16.66
N ILE A 55 -15.01 -6.72 16.94
CA ILE A 55 -16.35 -6.15 16.74
C ILE A 55 -16.64 -5.11 17.82
N ASN A 56 -16.41 -5.44 19.10
CA ASN A 56 -16.77 -4.60 20.24
C ASN A 56 -15.97 -3.28 20.34
N LYS A 57 -14.79 -3.21 19.72
CA LYS A 57 -13.97 -1.99 19.70
C LYS A 57 -14.43 -0.95 18.67
N MET A 58 -15.37 -1.30 17.79
CA MET A 58 -15.87 -0.39 16.77
C MET A 58 -16.63 0.75 17.43
N ASP A 59 -16.18 1.97 17.19
CA ASP A 59 -16.83 3.20 17.67
C ASP A 59 -17.82 3.72 16.61
N MET A 60 -18.64 2.81 16.09
CA MET A 60 -19.70 3.04 15.12
C MET A 60 -20.72 1.92 15.18
N THR A 61 -21.93 2.19 14.69
CA THR A 61 -22.96 1.16 14.61
C THR A 61 -22.57 0.04 13.66
N ILE A 62 -22.51 -1.19 14.17
CA ILE A 62 -22.48 -2.42 13.36
C ILE A 62 -23.89 -3.02 13.41
N ASP A 63 -24.63 -2.94 12.31
CA ASP A 63 -26.03 -3.38 12.26
C ASP A 63 -26.19 -4.89 12.44
N ILE A 64 -25.26 -5.67 11.90
CA ILE A 64 -25.25 -7.13 12.02
C ILE A 64 -23.83 -7.59 12.38
N PRO A 65 -23.52 -7.74 13.69
CA PRO A 65 -22.28 -8.34 14.13
C PRO A 65 -22.37 -9.87 14.10
N VAL A 66 -21.36 -10.54 13.53
CA VAL A 66 -21.26 -12.00 13.45
C VAL A 66 -19.87 -12.42 13.95
N CYS A 67 -19.82 -13.12 15.09
CA CYS A 67 -18.57 -13.67 15.63
C CYS A 67 -18.39 -15.10 15.10
N ALA A 68 -17.64 -15.27 14.01
CA ALA A 68 -17.46 -16.55 13.33
C ALA A 68 -16.19 -16.59 12.48
N ASP A 69 -15.76 -17.79 12.11
CA ASP A 69 -14.75 -17.97 11.07
C ASP A 69 -15.32 -17.48 9.72
N VAL A 70 -14.59 -16.60 9.04
CA VAL A 70 -15.04 -15.99 7.79
C VAL A 70 -15.24 -17.03 6.68
N LYS A 71 -14.48 -18.13 6.68
CA LYS A 71 -14.63 -19.23 5.73
C LYS A 71 -15.93 -19.97 5.98
N GLU A 72 -16.26 -20.26 7.24
CA GLU A 72 -17.52 -20.91 7.61
C GLU A 72 -18.72 -20.01 7.24
N PHE A 73 -18.62 -18.71 7.53
CA PHE A 73 -19.64 -17.73 7.14
C PHE A 73 -19.86 -17.68 5.62
N ILE A 74 -18.78 -17.63 4.83
CA ILE A 74 -18.88 -17.64 3.35
C ILE A 74 -19.48 -18.96 2.86
N GLN A 75 -19.09 -20.09 3.44
CA GLN A 75 -19.63 -21.40 3.07
C GLN A 75 -21.13 -21.46 3.33
N GLU A 76 -21.59 -20.97 4.48
CA GLU A 76 -23.02 -20.92 4.82
C GLU A 76 -23.83 -20.05 3.84
N ILE A 77 -23.26 -18.92 3.38
CA ILE A 77 -23.90 -18.10 2.33
C ILE A 77 -24.03 -18.88 1.02
N ILE A 78 -22.99 -19.63 0.64
CA ILE A 78 -22.98 -20.44 -0.59
C ILE A 78 -24.00 -21.58 -0.48
N ASP A 79 -24.08 -22.25 0.66
CA ASP A 79 -25.03 -23.34 0.89
C ASP A 79 -26.49 -22.85 0.83
N GLN A 80 -26.71 -21.57 1.13
CA GLN A 80 -28.01 -20.89 1.01
C GLN A 80 -28.19 -20.15 -0.33
N GLU A 81 -27.35 -20.38 -1.34
CA GLU A 81 -27.41 -19.67 -2.64
C GLU A 81 -28.81 -19.70 -3.26
N SER A 82 -29.55 -20.80 -3.12
CA SER A 82 -30.91 -20.94 -3.65
C SER A 82 -31.93 -19.94 -3.07
N ALA A 83 -31.66 -19.40 -1.88
CA ALA A 83 -32.50 -18.38 -1.24
C ALA A 83 -32.11 -16.95 -1.67
N ILE A 84 -30.99 -16.77 -2.37
CA ILE A 84 -30.49 -15.46 -2.78
C ILE A 84 -31.28 -14.98 -3.99
N ILE A 85 -32.06 -13.91 -3.78
CA ILE A 85 -32.76 -13.21 -4.86
C ILE A 85 -31.78 -12.29 -5.58
N SER A 86 -31.47 -12.61 -6.84
CA SER A 86 -30.68 -11.73 -7.69
C SER A 86 -31.38 -10.37 -7.87
N ARG A 87 -30.62 -9.30 -7.69
CA ARG A 87 -31.08 -7.93 -7.90
C ARG A 87 -30.20 -7.26 -8.94
N GLU A 88 -30.83 -6.41 -9.75
CA GLU A 88 -30.20 -5.56 -10.75
C GLU A 88 -29.24 -4.58 -10.05
N ARG A 89 -27.97 -4.55 -10.48
CA ARG A 89 -26.90 -3.70 -9.89
C ARG A 89 -26.01 -3.05 -10.95
N SER A 90 -26.42 -3.08 -12.22
CA SER A 90 -25.64 -2.56 -13.36
C SER A 90 -25.35 -1.07 -13.22
N LYS A 91 -26.27 -0.27 -12.67
CA LYS A 91 -26.05 1.16 -12.37
C LYS A 91 -24.90 1.35 -11.39
N TRP A 92 -24.91 0.62 -10.28
CA TRP A 92 -23.83 0.64 -9.29
C TRP A 92 -22.50 0.18 -9.91
N TRP A 93 -22.50 -0.92 -10.65
CA TRP A 93 -21.29 -1.41 -11.31
C TRP A 93 -20.75 -0.43 -12.36
N ALA A 94 -21.63 0.23 -13.12
CA ALA A 94 -21.24 1.27 -14.07
C ALA A 94 -20.58 2.45 -13.33
N ARG A 95 -21.15 2.86 -12.19
CA ARG A 95 -20.61 3.92 -11.35
C ARG A 95 -19.23 3.58 -10.78
N CYS A 96 -19.04 2.38 -10.22
CA CYS A 96 -17.72 1.94 -9.75
C CYS A 96 -16.68 1.88 -10.87
N ARG A 97 -17.07 1.44 -12.07
CA ARG A 97 -16.18 1.41 -13.24
C ARG A 97 -15.82 2.82 -13.70
N GLU A 98 -16.78 3.74 -13.70
CA GLU A 98 -16.54 5.16 -14.00
C GLU A 98 -15.47 5.73 -13.05
N TRP A 99 -15.65 5.60 -11.74
CA TRP A 99 -14.66 6.06 -10.75
C TRP A 99 -13.29 5.43 -10.96
N LYS A 100 -13.23 4.11 -11.20
CA LYS A 100 -11.97 3.40 -11.42
C LYS A 100 -11.22 3.91 -12.66
N ASN A 101 -11.96 4.19 -13.74
CA ASN A 101 -11.38 4.68 -14.99
C ASN A 101 -10.97 6.16 -14.90
N LYS A 102 -11.78 6.98 -14.20
CA LYS A 102 -11.56 8.42 -14.08
C LYS A 102 -10.44 8.77 -13.09
N TYR A 103 -10.28 7.98 -12.03
CA TYR A 103 -9.30 8.21 -10.97
C TYR A 103 -8.27 7.07 -10.87
N PRO A 104 -7.45 6.84 -11.92
CA PRO A 104 -6.39 5.85 -11.86
C PRO A 104 -5.32 6.27 -10.84
N VAL A 105 -4.71 5.29 -10.17
CA VAL A 105 -3.59 5.54 -9.25
C VAL A 105 -2.31 5.86 -10.02
N ILE A 106 -2.07 5.16 -11.13
CA ILE A 106 -0.85 5.33 -11.93
C ILE A 106 -1.15 6.35 -13.03
N LEU A 107 -0.66 7.57 -12.83
CA LEU A 107 -0.91 8.69 -13.75
C LEU A 107 0.10 8.71 -14.92
N PRO A 108 -0.29 9.17 -16.12
CA PRO A 108 0.60 9.24 -17.27
C PRO A 108 1.89 10.05 -17.04
N GLU A 109 1.82 11.12 -16.24
CA GLU A 109 2.96 11.96 -15.87
C GLU A 109 4.01 11.24 -15.02
N TYR A 110 3.62 10.22 -14.25
CA TYR A 110 4.57 9.45 -13.45
C TYR A 110 5.60 8.74 -14.31
N ARG A 111 5.23 8.36 -15.53
CA ARG A 111 6.14 7.77 -16.53
C ARG A 111 7.07 8.80 -17.18
N LYS A 112 6.76 10.09 -17.08
CA LYS A 112 7.52 11.20 -17.67
C LYS A 112 8.50 11.85 -16.70
N GLU A 113 8.54 11.38 -15.45
CA GLU A 113 9.51 11.83 -14.44
C GLU A 113 10.95 11.68 -14.94
N LYS A 114 11.79 12.68 -14.62
CA LYS A 114 13.17 12.80 -15.09
C LYS A 114 14.21 12.86 -13.97
N ASN A 115 13.79 13.13 -12.74
CA ASN A 115 14.68 13.32 -11.58
C ASN A 115 14.87 12.03 -10.76
N GLY A 116 14.94 10.89 -11.44
CA GLY A 116 15.00 9.57 -10.82
C GLY A 116 13.86 8.66 -11.28
N VAL A 117 13.68 7.55 -10.56
CA VAL A 117 12.60 6.59 -10.78
C VAL A 117 11.38 7.02 -9.99
N ASN A 118 10.26 7.22 -10.70
CA ASN A 118 8.98 7.39 -10.02
C ASN A 118 8.53 6.04 -9.44
N THR A 119 8.26 6.00 -8.14
CA THR A 119 7.92 4.74 -7.45
C THR A 119 6.65 4.08 -8.03
N TYR A 120 5.63 4.85 -8.46
CA TYR A 120 4.45 4.27 -9.12
C TYR A 120 4.79 3.64 -10.46
N ALA A 121 5.73 4.22 -11.22
CA ALA A 121 6.20 3.64 -12.48
C ALA A 121 6.98 2.34 -12.23
N LEU A 122 7.77 2.26 -11.15
CA LEU A 122 8.42 1.01 -10.73
C LEU A 122 7.38 -0.07 -10.40
N ILE A 123 6.39 0.26 -9.56
CA ILE A 123 5.32 -0.69 -9.20
C ILE A 123 4.50 -1.10 -10.42
N ASP A 124 4.30 -0.20 -11.39
CA ASP A 124 3.66 -0.49 -12.68
C ASP A 124 4.47 -1.53 -13.48
N ALA A 125 5.79 -1.34 -13.59
CA ALA A 125 6.68 -2.26 -14.30
C ALA A 125 6.75 -3.63 -13.60
N LEU A 126 6.86 -3.65 -12.26
CA LEU A 126 6.82 -4.90 -11.48
C LEU A 126 5.48 -5.61 -11.62
N SER A 127 4.37 -4.88 -11.67
CA SER A 127 3.04 -5.45 -11.90
C SER A 127 2.94 -6.15 -13.26
N ASP A 128 3.67 -5.69 -14.28
CA ASP A 128 3.70 -6.34 -15.61
C ASP A 128 4.60 -7.58 -15.63
N GLU A 129 5.76 -7.53 -14.96
CA GLU A 129 6.79 -8.59 -15.01
C GLU A 129 6.55 -9.73 -14.00
N MET A 130 5.78 -9.48 -12.94
CA MET A 130 5.38 -10.52 -11.98
C MET A 130 4.19 -11.34 -12.51
N ASN A 131 4.12 -12.63 -12.20
CA ASN A 131 2.99 -13.51 -12.50
C ASN A 131 2.22 -13.91 -11.22
N GLU A 132 1.19 -14.74 -11.34
CA GLU A 132 0.34 -15.15 -10.20
C GLU A 132 1.03 -16.09 -9.21
N ASP A 133 2.10 -16.76 -9.64
CA ASP A 133 2.90 -17.65 -8.79
C ASP A 133 3.97 -16.91 -7.99
N ASP A 134 4.32 -15.68 -8.38
CA ASP A 134 5.30 -14.89 -7.64
C ASP A 134 4.77 -14.46 -6.26
N LEU A 135 5.68 -14.31 -5.31
CA LEU A 135 5.41 -13.68 -4.03
C LEU A 135 5.81 -12.21 -4.04
N LEU A 136 4.98 -11.33 -3.50
CA LEU A 136 5.33 -9.93 -3.25
C LEU A 136 5.39 -9.65 -1.76
N ILE A 137 6.52 -9.11 -1.31
CA ILE A 137 6.75 -8.71 0.08
C ILE A 137 7.20 -7.26 0.10
N PRO A 138 6.28 -6.29 0.19
CA PRO A 138 6.69 -4.93 0.47
C PRO A 138 7.31 -4.84 1.88
N GLY A 139 8.18 -3.85 2.10
CA GLY A 139 8.59 -3.42 3.42
C GLY A 139 7.37 -3.05 4.27
N SER A 140 7.56 -2.96 5.58
CA SER A 140 6.46 -2.78 6.52
C SER A 140 6.02 -1.33 6.72
N SER A 141 6.78 -0.34 6.25
CA SER A 141 6.51 1.07 6.55
C SER A 141 7.00 2.03 5.48
N GLY A 142 6.48 3.25 5.54
CA GLY A 142 6.83 4.31 4.61
C GLY A 142 6.26 4.10 3.21
N THR A 143 6.75 4.91 2.28
CA THR A 143 6.25 4.99 0.90
C THR A 143 6.40 3.67 0.14
N CYS A 144 7.38 2.82 0.48
CA CYS A 144 7.52 1.51 -0.16
C CYS A 144 6.30 0.62 0.10
N ALA A 145 5.83 0.54 1.35
CA ALA A 145 4.66 -0.26 1.73
C ALA A 145 3.38 0.34 1.16
N GLU A 146 3.22 1.65 1.33
CA GLU A 146 2.01 2.38 0.95
C GLU A 146 1.81 2.39 -0.57
N ILE A 147 2.81 2.83 -1.35
CA ILE A 147 2.71 2.93 -2.81
C ILE A 147 2.56 1.56 -3.45
N THR A 148 3.26 0.54 -2.92
CA THR A 148 3.09 -0.85 -3.41
C THR A 148 1.65 -1.31 -3.19
N MET A 149 1.10 -1.14 -1.99
CA MET A 149 -0.28 -1.54 -1.70
C MET A 149 -1.32 -0.63 -2.34
N GLN A 150 -0.97 0.55 -2.82
CA GLN A 150 -1.89 1.43 -3.54
C GLN A 150 -1.93 1.11 -5.04
N ALA A 151 -0.76 0.83 -5.64
CA ALA A 151 -0.58 0.79 -7.09
C ALA A 151 -0.46 -0.62 -7.69
N PHE A 152 0.02 -1.61 -6.92
CA PHE A 152 0.31 -2.93 -7.47
C PHE A 152 -0.97 -3.65 -7.95
N ARG A 153 -0.93 -4.15 -9.20
CA ARG A 153 -2.02 -4.91 -9.80
C ARG A 153 -1.94 -6.38 -9.38
N ILE A 154 -2.67 -6.70 -8.31
CA ILE A 154 -2.82 -8.08 -7.82
C ILE A 154 -3.42 -8.96 -8.90
N LYS A 155 -2.82 -10.13 -9.08
CA LYS A 155 -3.33 -11.21 -9.93
C LYS A 155 -4.11 -12.20 -9.07
N GLN A 156 -5.08 -12.88 -9.68
CA GLN A 156 -5.87 -13.89 -8.97
C GLN A 156 -4.94 -14.99 -8.43
N GLY A 157 -5.14 -15.41 -7.17
CA GLY A 157 -4.31 -16.42 -6.53
C GLY A 157 -2.95 -15.94 -6.00
N MET A 158 -2.48 -14.76 -6.43
CA MET A 158 -1.20 -14.20 -5.99
C MET A 158 -1.20 -13.86 -4.50
N ARG A 159 -0.08 -14.14 -3.82
CA ARG A 159 0.10 -13.84 -2.40
C ARG A 159 0.96 -12.60 -2.19
N ILE A 160 0.49 -11.74 -1.29
CA ILE A 160 1.23 -10.56 -0.82
C ILE A 160 1.37 -10.63 0.70
N PHE A 161 2.59 -10.46 1.20
CA PHE A 161 2.86 -10.39 2.63
C PHE A 161 3.24 -8.98 3.02
N ASN A 162 2.26 -8.22 3.52
CA ASN A 162 2.47 -6.86 4.01
C ASN A 162 2.22 -6.81 5.52
N SER A 163 3.12 -6.18 6.29
CA SER A 163 3.02 -6.08 7.75
C SER A 163 3.03 -4.62 8.25
N PRO A 164 2.00 -3.82 7.91
CA PRO A 164 2.00 -2.39 8.22
C PRO A 164 1.62 -2.06 9.68
N GLY A 165 1.10 -3.04 10.43
CA GLY A 165 0.53 -2.78 11.77
C GLY A 165 1.53 -2.24 12.77
N LEU A 166 2.71 -2.86 12.89
CA LEU A 166 3.81 -2.36 13.72
C LEU A 166 4.74 -1.41 12.95
N GLY A 167 4.84 -1.56 11.63
CA GLY A 167 5.72 -0.72 10.80
C GLY A 167 7.22 -0.93 11.04
N ALA A 168 7.63 -2.13 11.48
CA ALA A 168 9.01 -2.43 11.88
C ALA A 168 10.01 -2.46 10.71
N MET A 169 10.82 -1.41 10.59
CA MET A 169 11.96 -1.38 9.65
C MET A 169 12.86 -2.62 9.84
N GLY A 170 13.46 -3.10 8.74
CA GLY A 170 14.22 -4.36 8.71
C GLY A 170 13.39 -5.61 8.49
N PHE A 171 12.06 -5.49 8.35
CA PHE A 171 11.16 -6.61 8.04
C PHE A 171 11.45 -7.27 6.68
N GLY A 172 11.87 -6.51 5.67
CA GLY A 172 11.93 -6.94 4.27
C GLY A 172 12.75 -8.22 4.03
N ILE A 173 14.02 -8.22 4.42
CA ILE A 173 14.93 -9.37 4.15
C ILE A 173 14.47 -10.64 4.87
N PRO A 174 14.22 -10.66 6.20
CA PRO A 174 13.79 -11.86 6.89
C PRO A 174 12.41 -12.37 6.39
N ALA A 175 11.48 -11.47 6.09
CA ALA A 175 10.17 -11.84 5.55
C ALA A 175 10.29 -12.46 4.15
N ALA A 176 11.16 -11.90 3.29
CA ALA A 176 11.46 -12.44 1.96
C ALA A 176 12.08 -13.84 2.04
N ILE A 177 12.99 -14.07 2.98
CA ILE A 177 13.55 -15.41 3.24
C ILE A 177 12.44 -16.37 3.66
N GLY A 178 11.64 -16.01 4.67
CA GLY A 178 10.57 -16.84 5.19
C GLY A 178 9.52 -17.18 4.13
N GLY A 179 9.03 -16.18 3.40
CA GLY A 179 8.05 -16.35 2.31
C GLY A 179 8.60 -17.19 1.17
N CYS A 180 9.83 -16.94 0.72
CA CYS A 180 10.47 -17.72 -0.34
C CYS A 180 10.61 -19.19 0.09
N VAL A 181 11.12 -19.48 1.29
CA VAL A 181 11.26 -20.86 1.78
C VAL A 181 9.89 -21.53 1.95
N ALA A 182 8.93 -20.88 2.59
CA ALA A 182 7.60 -21.44 2.87
C ALA A 182 6.76 -21.70 1.60
N SER A 183 7.05 -21.01 0.50
CA SER A 183 6.40 -21.24 -0.79
C SER A 183 7.06 -22.31 -1.65
N GLY A 184 8.12 -22.96 -1.18
CA GLY A 184 8.88 -23.92 -1.99
C GLY A 184 9.86 -23.22 -2.94
N LYS A 185 10.47 -22.13 -2.50
CA LYS A 185 11.43 -21.30 -3.26
C LYS A 185 10.85 -20.62 -4.50
N LYS A 186 9.58 -20.22 -4.46
CA LYS A 186 9.01 -19.38 -5.53
C LYS A 186 9.79 -18.07 -5.65
N ARG A 187 9.83 -17.51 -6.87
CA ARG A 187 10.41 -16.19 -7.11
C ARG A 187 9.69 -15.17 -6.22
N THR A 188 10.47 -14.46 -5.44
CA THR A 188 9.98 -13.55 -4.40
C THR A 188 10.51 -12.16 -4.70
N VAL A 189 9.62 -11.18 -4.78
CA VAL A 189 9.99 -9.78 -4.98
C VAL A 189 9.82 -9.07 -3.64
N CYS A 190 10.90 -8.44 -3.16
CA CYS A 190 10.90 -7.63 -1.96
C CYS A 190 11.13 -6.17 -2.34
N ILE A 191 10.22 -5.27 -1.94
CA ILE A 191 10.35 -3.83 -2.21
C ILE A 191 10.57 -3.14 -0.88
N ASP A 192 11.76 -2.63 -0.62
CA ASP A 192 12.13 -2.09 0.69
C ASP A 192 12.78 -0.70 0.55
N GLY A 193 12.82 0.07 1.63
CA GLY A 193 13.59 1.32 1.67
C GLY A 193 15.07 1.05 1.94
N ASP A 194 15.96 1.87 1.39
CA ASP A 194 17.40 1.88 1.69
C ASP A 194 17.70 1.82 3.19
N GLY A 195 17.04 2.65 3.99
CA GLY A 195 17.21 2.68 5.44
C GLY A 195 16.75 1.41 6.16
N SER A 196 15.64 0.81 5.70
CA SER A 196 15.07 -0.41 6.29
C SER A 196 15.91 -1.64 5.93
N PHE A 197 16.39 -1.70 4.68
CA PHE A 197 17.24 -2.78 4.18
C PHE A 197 18.52 -2.95 5.01
N GLN A 198 19.10 -1.86 5.52
CA GLN A 198 20.31 -1.91 6.35
C GLN A 198 20.11 -2.57 7.72
N MET A 199 18.89 -2.62 8.26
CA MET A 199 18.67 -3.06 9.65
C MET A 199 18.96 -4.54 9.88
N ASN A 200 18.73 -5.38 8.87
CA ASN A 200 18.97 -6.83 8.92
C ASN A 200 19.83 -7.31 7.76
N ILE A 201 20.79 -6.48 7.34
CA ILE A 201 21.61 -6.71 6.14
C ILE A 201 22.44 -8.01 6.21
N GLN A 202 22.76 -8.48 7.42
CA GLN A 202 23.49 -9.72 7.65
C GLN A 202 22.77 -10.96 7.08
N GLU A 203 21.44 -10.89 6.92
CA GLU A 203 20.64 -11.99 6.40
C GLU A 203 20.83 -12.21 4.89
N LEU A 204 21.51 -11.30 4.19
CA LEU A 204 21.94 -11.53 2.79
C LEU A 204 22.86 -12.75 2.66
N GLU A 205 23.60 -13.12 3.71
CA GLU A 205 24.34 -14.39 3.76
C GLU A 205 23.40 -15.57 3.57
N THR A 206 22.28 -15.61 4.30
CA THR A 206 21.28 -16.68 4.21
C THR A 206 20.69 -16.75 2.81
N VAL A 207 20.37 -15.59 2.21
CA VAL A 207 19.87 -15.50 0.83
C VAL A 207 20.86 -16.11 -0.15
N ARG A 208 22.15 -15.73 -0.05
CA ARG A 208 23.22 -16.21 -0.92
C ARG A 208 23.47 -17.70 -0.76
N ARG A 209 23.66 -18.17 0.48
CA ARG A 209 24.00 -19.56 0.81
C ARG A 209 22.91 -20.54 0.39
N LEU A 210 21.64 -20.16 0.54
CA LEU A 210 20.50 -20.99 0.13
C LEU A 210 20.09 -20.80 -1.34
N ASN A 211 20.75 -19.88 -2.05
CA ASN A 211 20.45 -19.44 -3.41
C ASN A 211 18.95 -19.15 -3.62
N LEU A 212 18.37 -18.34 -2.73
CA LEU A 212 16.95 -18.00 -2.79
C LEU A 212 16.72 -16.99 -3.93
N SER A 213 15.74 -17.26 -4.80
CA SER A 213 15.41 -16.39 -5.94
C SER A 213 14.62 -15.15 -5.49
N ILE A 214 15.23 -14.34 -4.63
CA ILE A 214 14.67 -13.11 -4.09
C ILE A 214 15.19 -11.90 -4.88
N LYS A 215 14.28 -11.07 -5.36
CA LYS A 215 14.55 -9.83 -6.10
C LYS A 215 14.29 -8.66 -5.17
N PHE A 216 15.34 -8.07 -4.64
CA PHE A 216 15.24 -6.89 -3.79
C PHE A 216 15.22 -5.63 -4.66
N PHE A 217 14.18 -4.82 -4.56
CA PHE A 217 14.11 -3.49 -5.15
C PHE A 217 14.18 -2.47 -4.02
N ILE A 218 15.36 -1.87 -3.85
CA ILE A 218 15.67 -0.95 -2.76
C ILE A 218 15.38 0.47 -3.23
N LEU A 219 14.37 1.10 -2.62
CA LEU A 219 13.97 2.48 -2.91
C LEU A 219 14.97 3.43 -2.23
N ASN A 220 16.02 3.78 -2.95
CA ASN A 220 17.09 4.65 -2.50
C ASN A 220 16.67 6.10 -2.60
N ASN A 221 16.29 6.66 -1.46
CA ASN A 221 15.94 8.07 -1.29
C ASN A 221 16.98 8.82 -0.43
N SER A 222 18.11 8.16 -0.16
CA SER A 222 19.25 8.68 0.61
C SER A 222 18.89 9.10 2.04
N GLY A 223 18.04 8.31 2.70
CA GLY A 223 17.70 8.54 4.11
C GLY A 223 16.33 8.00 4.53
N TYR A 224 15.75 8.62 5.55
CA TYR A 224 14.46 8.21 6.10
C TYR A 224 13.34 9.14 5.61
N ALA A 225 12.91 8.96 4.36
CA ALA A 225 11.91 9.82 3.70
C ALA A 225 10.65 10.12 4.53
N SER A 226 10.10 9.15 5.28
CA SER A 226 8.92 9.37 6.13
C SER A 226 9.21 10.32 7.31
N ILE A 227 10.39 10.19 7.92
CA ILE A 227 10.85 11.09 8.99
C ILE A 227 11.13 12.47 8.42
N GLN A 228 11.79 12.55 7.25
CA GLN A 228 12.03 13.81 6.55
C GLN A 228 10.72 14.52 6.17
N ALA A 229 9.70 13.78 5.73
CA ALA A 229 8.39 14.36 5.42
C ALA A 229 7.75 14.97 6.67
N THR A 230 7.79 14.27 7.80
CA THR A 230 7.28 14.78 9.09
C THR A 230 8.03 16.02 9.54
N GLN A 231 9.37 16.01 9.50
CA GLN A 231 10.22 17.16 9.85
C GLN A 231 9.98 18.38 8.96
N ARG A 232 9.75 18.16 7.66
CA ARG A 232 9.40 19.23 6.71
C ARG A 232 8.04 19.84 6.98
N THR A 233 7.03 19.00 7.22
CA THR A 233 5.64 19.45 7.37
C THR A 233 5.37 20.09 8.72
N HIS A 234 5.99 19.61 9.80
CA HIS A 234 5.63 19.98 11.17
C HIS A 234 6.73 20.63 11.99
N PHE A 235 7.97 20.68 11.49
CA PHE A 235 9.13 21.16 12.26
C PHE A 235 10.01 22.11 11.44
N ASP A 236 9.42 22.93 10.58
CA ASP A 236 10.11 23.96 9.78
C ASP A 236 11.32 23.43 8.99
N SER A 237 11.25 22.17 8.54
CA SER A 237 12.37 21.48 7.88
C SER A 237 13.64 21.37 8.75
N HIS A 238 13.50 21.35 10.07
CA HIS A 238 14.57 21.04 10.99
C HIS A 238 14.88 19.53 10.96
N PHE A 239 15.81 19.14 10.09
CA PHE A 239 16.19 17.74 9.91
C PHE A 239 17.14 17.26 11.01
N VAL A 240 16.77 16.14 11.65
CA VAL A 240 17.57 15.47 12.69
C VAL A 240 17.57 13.97 12.42
N GLY A 241 18.76 13.38 12.26
CA GLY A 241 18.96 11.93 12.12
C GLY A 241 18.18 11.27 10.96
N SER A 242 17.89 12.01 9.89
CA SER A 242 16.98 11.56 8.82
C SER A 242 17.56 11.68 7.42
N ASN A 243 18.62 12.46 7.24
CA ASN A 243 19.32 12.67 5.98
C ASN A 243 20.78 13.13 6.20
N GLU A 244 21.52 13.29 5.10
CA GLU A 244 22.92 13.72 5.10
C GLU A 244 23.14 15.08 5.77
N SER A 245 22.24 16.04 5.59
CA SER A 245 22.34 17.37 6.24
C SER A 245 22.29 17.30 7.78
N SER A 246 21.74 16.20 8.30
CA SER A 246 21.67 15.89 9.72
C SER A 246 22.69 14.83 10.18
N GLY A 247 23.67 14.50 9.32
CA GLY A 247 24.76 13.56 9.62
C GLY A 247 24.42 12.07 9.39
N LEU A 248 23.21 11.74 8.92
CA LEU A 248 22.85 10.37 8.56
C LEU A 248 23.38 10.04 7.16
N THR A 249 24.13 8.95 7.04
CA THR A 249 24.52 8.37 5.76
C THR A 249 24.14 6.90 5.71
N LEU A 250 23.89 6.37 4.51
CA LEU A 250 23.58 4.96 4.28
C LEU A 250 24.64 4.36 3.34
N PRO A 251 25.05 3.09 3.53
CA PRO A 251 26.02 2.47 2.65
C PRO A 251 25.47 2.24 1.22
N ASP A 252 26.39 2.14 0.26
CA ASP A 252 26.10 1.82 -1.13
C ASP A 252 25.60 0.37 -1.27
N SER A 253 24.32 0.22 -1.64
CA SER A 253 23.65 -1.07 -1.80
C SER A 253 24.31 -1.98 -2.84
N LEU A 254 24.93 -1.42 -3.89
CA LEU A 254 25.61 -2.19 -4.94
C LEU A 254 26.92 -2.77 -4.43
N LYS A 255 27.66 -2.02 -3.62
CA LYS A 255 28.87 -2.52 -2.95
C LYS A 255 28.54 -3.61 -1.94
N ILE A 256 27.44 -3.43 -1.19
CA ILE A 256 26.95 -4.47 -0.28
C ILE A 256 26.60 -5.75 -1.04
N ALA A 257 25.88 -5.64 -2.16
CA ALA A 257 25.55 -6.81 -2.98
C ALA A 257 26.82 -7.57 -3.41
N GLY A 258 27.86 -6.86 -3.83
CA GLY A 258 29.17 -7.44 -4.15
C GLY A 258 29.83 -8.14 -2.97
N ALA A 259 29.71 -7.60 -1.75
CA ALA A 259 30.30 -8.20 -0.54
C ALA A 259 29.67 -9.56 -0.17
N TYR A 260 28.42 -9.81 -0.58
CA TYR A 260 27.71 -11.07 -0.38
C TYR A 260 27.67 -11.96 -1.64
N ASP A 261 28.41 -11.62 -2.69
CA ASP A 261 28.38 -12.32 -3.98
C ASP A 261 26.96 -12.41 -4.60
N ILE A 262 26.17 -11.34 -4.49
CA ILE A 262 24.81 -11.22 -5.05
C ILE A 262 24.84 -10.29 -6.27
N LYS A 263 24.09 -10.64 -7.32
CA LYS A 263 23.96 -9.79 -8.52
C LYS A 263 23.39 -8.42 -8.11
N ALA A 264 24.03 -7.36 -8.57
CA ALA A 264 23.59 -5.99 -8.37
C ALA A 264 23.08 -5.38 -9.68
N VAL A 265 21.98 -4.63 -9.61
CA VAL A 265 21.43 -3.86 -10.74
C VAL A 265 21.19 -2.43 -10.26
N LYS A 266 21.65 -1.44 -11.00
CA LYS A 266 21.33 -0.03 -10.73
C LYS A 266 20.20 0.42 -11.65
N ILE A 267 19.24 1.17 -11.10
CA ILE A 267 18.16 1.81 -11.85
C ILE A 267 18.12 3.30 -11.46
N SER A 268 18.66 4.15 -12.33
CA SER A 268 18.83 5.59 -12.09
C SER A 268 17.68 6.44 -12.64
N GLY A 269 16.79 5.89 -13.47
CA GLY A 269 15.69 6.67 -14.02
C GLY A 269 14.63 5.88 -14.78
N ASN A 270 13.50 6.53 -15.05
CA ASN A 270 12.37 5.94 -15.74
C ASN A 270 12.70 5.42 -17.16
N GLN A 271 13.70 5.99 -17.86
CA GLN A 271 14.02 5.63 -19.24
C GLN A 271 14.53 4.19 -19.38
N GLU A 272 15.28 3.71 -18.38
CA GLU A 272 15.84 2.34 -18.35
C GLU A 272 15.04 1.38 -17.45
N LEU A 273 14.05 1.91 -16.72
CA LEU A 273 13.31 1.19 -15.69
C LEU A 273 12.78 -0.17 -16.13
N ARG A 274 12.06 -0.23 -17.25
CA ARG A 274 11.43 -1.50 -17.71
C ARG A 274 12.47 -2.53 -18.13
N GLU A 275 13.55 -2.10 -18.77
CA GLU A 275 14.65 -2.98 -19.17
C GLU A 275 15.34 -3.55 -17.93
N LYS A 276 15.70 -2.70 -16.97
CA LYS A 276 16.41 -3.11 -15.75
C LYS A 276 15.56 -3.95 -14.80
N VAL A 277 14.26 -3.65 -14.70
CA VAL A 277 13.32 -4.51 -13.96
C VAL A 277 13.29 -5.89 -14.59
N ARG A 278 13.14 -5.99 -15.92
CA ARG A 278 13.18 -7.29 -16.61
C ARG A 278 14.49 -8.03 -16.39
N GLU A 279 15.63 -7.35 -16.54
CA GLU A 279 16.97 -7.90 -16.30
C GLU A 279 17.09 -8.55 -14.89
N ALA A 280 16.56 -7.89 -13.87
CA ALA A 280 16.54 -8.41 -12.51
C ALA A 280 15.59 -9.60 -12.33
N MET A 281 14.41 -9.52 -12.95
CA MET A 281 13.36 -10.54 -12.85
C MET A 281 13.71 -11.83 -13.58
N GLU A 282 14.49 -11.76 -14.67
CA GLU A 282 14.95 -12.89 -15.48
C GLU A 282 16.19 -13.59 -14.91
N HIS A 283 16.97 -12.92 -14.06
CA HIS A 283 18.15 -13.54 -13.44
C HIS A 283 17.76 -14.78 -12.62
N GLU A 284 18.56 -15.84 -12.68
CA GLU A 284 18.40 -16.98 -11.78
C GLU A 284 19.13 -16.71 -10.45
N GLY A 285 18.43 -16.81 -9.32
CA GLY A 285 19.00 -16.54 -8.00
C GLY A 285 18.75 -15.11 -7.49
N PRO A 286 19.42 -14.67 -6.42
CA PRO A 286 19.13 -13.40 -5.78
C PRO A 286 19.66 -12.19 -6.57
N VAL A 287 18.92 -11.08 -6.50
CA VAL A 287 19.32 -9.79 -7.09
C VAL A 287 19.05 -8.68 -6.11
N ILE A 288 19.97 -7.71 -6.01
CA ILE A 288 19.76 -6.43 -5.34
C ILE A 288 19.71 -5.34 -6.40
N CYS A 289 18.55 -4.72 -6.54
CA CYS A 289 18.32 -3.56 -7.39
C CYS A 289 18.38 -2.29 -6.53
N ASP A 290 19.39 -1.46 -6.75
CA ASP A 290 19.44 -0.11 -6.18
C ASP A 290 18.65 0.83 -7.09
N VAL A 291 17.50 1.31 -6.61
CA VAL A 291 16.59 2.15 -7.37
C VAL A 291 16.67 3.58 -6.85
N GLU A 292 17.30 4.47 -7.62
CA GLU A 292 17.38 5.90 -7.28
C GLU A 292 16.01 6.53 -7.51
N VAL A 293 15.22 6.66 -6.44
CA VAL A 293 13.85 7.16 -6.53
C VAL A 293 13.81 8.67 -6.57
N THR A 294 12.77 9.21 -7.20
CA THR A 294 12.51 10.65 -7.22
C THR A 294 12.47 11.21 -5.80
N PRO A 295 13.31 12.21 -5.48
CA PRO A 295 13.30 12.83 -4.16
C PRO A 295 11.94 13.41 -3.81
N ASN A 296 11.56 13.30 -2.53
CA ASN A 296 10.34 13.92 -1.98
C ASN A 296 9.03 13.49 -2.66
N GLN A 297 9.00 12.28 -3.23
CA GLN A 297 7.78 11.71 -3.77
C GLN A 297 6.81 11.33 -2.65
N PHE A 298 5.60 11.90 -2.68
CA PHE A 298 4.54 11.58 -1.73
C PHE A 298 3.67 10.40 -2.21
N THR A 299 3.14 9.65 -1.24
CA THR A 299 2.00 8.74 -1.47
C THR A 299 0.76 9.58 -1.81
N ALA A 300 0.07 9.22 -2.90
CA ALA A 300 -1.03 9.97 -3.46
C ALA A 300 -1.95 9.03 -4.29
N PRO A 301 -3.27 9.10 -4.15
CA PRO A 301 -4.00 10.00 -3.26
C PRO A 301 -3.92 9.58 -1.78
N ARG A 302 -4.08 10.52 -0.85
CA ARG A 302 -4.04 10.25 0.60
C ARG A 302 -4.92 11.21 1.39
N ILE A 303 -5.31 10.81 2.60
CA ILE A 303 -5.97 11.69 3.56
C ILE A 303 -5.03 12.85 3.86
N SER A 304 -5.63 14.04 3.94
CA SER A 304 -4.95 15.23 4.42
C SER A 304 -5.42 15.54 5.82
N SER A 305 -4.50 15.92 6.68
CA SER A 305 -4.77 16.35 8.04
C SER A 305 -4.25 17.76 8.22
N ALA A 306 -5.03 18.60 8.90
CA ALA A 306 -4.66 19.98 9.23
C ALA A 306 -4.86 20.21 10.73
N GLN A 307 -4.17 21.21 11.28
CA GLN A 307 -4.48 21.68 12.62
C GLN A 307 -5.72 22.56 12.56
N ASP A 308 -6.67 22.32 13.46
CA ASP A 308 -7.76 23.26 13.71
C ASP A 308 -7.28 24.47 14.53
N GLU A 309 -8.19 25.40 14.83
CA GLU A 309 -7.88 26.62 15.59
C GLU A 309 -7.35 26.34 17.02
N SER A 310 -7.55 25.13 17.54
CA SER A 310 -7.04 24.69 18.84
C SER A 310 -5.67 23.99 18.76
N GLY A 311 -5.12 23.83 17.56
CA GLY A 311 -3.88 23.09 17.30
C GLY A 311 -4.07 21.58 17.25
N LYS A 312 -5.31 21.07 17.35
CA LYS A 312 -5.61 19.64 17.25
C LYS A 312 -5.57 19.22 15.79
N MET A 313 -4.90 18.11 15.50
CA MET A 313 -4.90 17.53 14.15
C MET A 313 -6.28 16.95 13.83
N VAL A 314 -6.91 17.46 12.77
CA VAL A 314 -8.18 16.97 12.22
C VAL A 314 -7.93 16.48 10.80
N SER A 315 -8.42 15.27 10.51
CA SER A 315 -8.31 14.65 9.20
C SER A 315 -9.55 14.91 8.36
N LYS A 316 -9.37 15.17 7.07
CA LYS A 316 -10.47 15.19 6.10
C LYS A 316 -11.11 13.79 5.99
N PRO A 317 -12.39 13.68 5.62
CA PRO A 317 -13.01 12.38 5.34
C PRO A 317 -12.28 11.60 4.23
N ILE A 318 -12.35 10.27 4.24
CA ILE A 318 -11.60 9.41 3.30
C ILE A 318 -12.06 9.53 1.84
N GLU A 319 -13.25 10.03 1.59
CA GLU A 319 -13.74 10.39 0.26
C GLU A 319 -13.00 11.61 -0.32
N ASP A 320 -12.49 12.51 0.52
CA ASP A 320 -11.85 13.78 0.13
C ASP A 320 -10.32 13.71 0.25
N LEU A 321 -9.72 12.80 -0.52
CA LEU A 321 -8.26 12.62 -0.54
C LEU A 321 -7.55 13.76 -1.28
N TRP A 322 -6.35 14.11 -0.81
CA TRP A 322 -5.37 14.90 -1.55
C TRP A 322 -4.66 14.06 -2.63
N PRO A 323 -4.31 14.60 -3.82
CA PRO A 323 -4.61 15.95 -4.32
C PRO A 323 -6.12 16.15 -4.47
N PHE A 324 -6.66 17.23 -3.91
CA PHE A 324 -8.10 17.44 -3.85
C PHE A 324 -8.69 17.61 -5.25
N LEU A 325 -9.93 17.12 -5.42
CA LEU A 325 -10.69 17.41 -6.63
C LEU A 325 -11.24 18.84 -6.56
N ASP A 326 -11.61 19.38 -7.71
CA ASP A 326 -12.50 20.54 -7.74
C ASP A 326 -13.78 20.24 -6.95
N ARG A 327 -14.33 21.25 -6.28
CA ARG A 327 -15.43 21.04 -5.33
C ARG A 327 -16.70 20.52 -6.02
N GLU A 328 -17.04 21.05 -7.19
CA GLU A 328 -18.17 20.55 -7.97
C GLU A 328 -17.92 19.13 -8.46
N GLU A 329 -16.67 18.81 -8.80
CA GLU A 329 -16.31 17.46 -9.19
C GLU A 329 -16.44 16.47 -8.03
N PHE A 330 -15.98 16.84 -6.84
CA PHE A 330 -16.16 16.04 -5.64
C PHE A 330 -17.64 15.78 -5.34
N GLU A 331 -18.46 16.83 -5.33
CA GLU A 331 -19.90 16.74 -5.05
C GLU A 331 -20.63 15.85 -6.05
N ARG A 332 -20.30 15.93 -7.34
CA ARG A 332 -20.84 15.02 -8.35
C ARG A 332 -20.49 13.55 -8.11
N ASN A 333 -19.49 13.23 -7.29
CA ASN A 333 -19.12 11.87 -6.92
C ASN A 333 -19.76 11.36 -5.63
N MET A 334 -20.39 12.24 -4.86
CA MET A 334 -21.04 11.90 -3.60
C MET A 334 -22.55 11.90 -3.79
N ASP A 335 -23.17 10.76 -3.50
CA ASP A 335 -24.63 10.59 -3.49
C ASP A 335 -25.26 11.17 -2.20
N VAL A 336 -24.43 11.69 -1.29
CA VAL A 336 -24.78 12.31 -0.01
C VAL A 336 -24.26 13.75 0.00
N SER A 337 -25.12 14.70 0.33
CA SER A 337 -24.69 16.08 0.50
C SER A 337 -23.91 16.22 1.82
N GLN A 338 -22.82 16.99 1.83
CA GLN A 338 -22.09 17.25 3.09
C GLN A 338 -22.90 18.11 4.08
N ASP A 339 -24.06 18.63 3.66
CA ASP A 339 -24.93 19.50 4.46
C ASP A 339 -25.97 18.73 5.30
N ASP A 340 -26.08 17.41 5.15
CA ASP A 340 -26.98 16.58 5.97
C ASP A 340 -26.45 16.37 7.43
N ASP A 341 -25.27 16.93 7.74
CA ASP A 341 -24.61 16.92 9.06
C ASP A 341 -24.75 18.26 9.82
N LYS A 342 -25.77 19.09 9.51
CA LYS A 342 -26.11 20.30 10.31
C LYS A 342 -27.37 20.16 11.15
#